data_AF-A0A2K3LNT4-F1
#
_entry.id   AF-A0A2K3LNT4-F1
#
_cell.length_a   1.000
_cell.length_b   1.000
_cell.length_c   1.000
_cell.angle_alpha   90.00
_cell.angle_beta   90.00
_cell.angle_gamma   90.00
#
_symmetry.space_group_name_H-M   'P 1'
#
loop_
_entity.id
_entity.type
_entity.pdbx_description
1 polymer ?
#
loop_
_entity_poly.entity_id
_entity_poly.type
_entity_poly.pdbx_seq_one_letter_code
_entity_poly.pdbx_strand_id
1 'polypeptide(L)' 'MMNGGDFEMEEEDGCSTPKRWECQIHTPLIPPPPPKKKKKLFSFGSNKTEHPKNGYFYPPIHDLQQLFTLLPTTNYN' A
#
# COMPACT_ATOMS: atom_id res chain seq x y z
N MET A 1 -2.90 -15.24 56.22
CA MET A 1 -3.50 -14.32 55.24
C MET A 1 -2.88 -14.62 53.89
N MET A 2 -3.68 -14.88 52.84
CA MET A 2 -3.15 -15.00 51.48
C MET A 2 -2.70 -13.62 51.00
N ASN A 3 -1.44 -13.47 50.59
CA ASN A 3 -0.95 -12.24 49.99
C ASN A 3 -1.69 -12.03 48.67
N GLY A 4 -2.49 -10.97 48.59
CA GLY A 4 -3.12 -10.51 47.35
C GLY A 4 -2.03 -10.06 46.41
N GLY A 5 -1.83 -10.80 45.32
CA GLY A 5 -1.03 -10.34 44.20
C GLY A 5 -1.85 -9.30 43.46
N ASP A 6 -1.42 -8.04 43.53
CA ASP A 6 -1.90 -6.96 42.69
C ASP A 6 -1.57 -7.34 41.23
N PHE A 7 -2.55 -7.92 40.53
CA PHE A 7 -2.45 -8.13 39.09
C PHE A 7 -2.73 -6.75 38.47
N GLU A 8 -1.66 -5.95 38.31
CA GLU A 8 -1.75 -4.68 37.59
C GLU A 8 -2.33 -4.95 36.20
N MET A 9 -3.60 -4.57 36.03
CA MET A 9 -4.31 -4.64 34.77
C MET A 9 -3.88 -3.40 34.00
N GLU A 10 -2.74 -3.50 33.34
CA GLU A 10 -2.27 -2.52 32.36
C GLU A 10 -3.34 -2.46 31.24
N GLU A 11 -4.29 -1.53 31.35
CA GLU A 11 -5.24 -1.20 30.30
C GLU A 11 -4.44 -0.65 29.12
N GLU A 12 -3.98 -1.53 28.24
CA GLU A 12 -3.51 -1.11 26.93
C GLU A 12 -4.70 -0.61 26.14
N ASP A 13 -4.87 0.72 26.16
CA ASP A 13 -5.83 1.46 25.36
C ASP A 13 -5.52 1.27 23.87
N GLY A 14 -6.07 0.21 23.27
CA GLY A 14 -5.87 -0.13 21.87
C GLY A 14 -6.07 -1.60 21.51
N CYS A 15 -6.03 -1.91 20.21
CA CYS A 15 -5.98 -3.28 19.73
C CYS A 15 -4.57 -3.86 19.96
N SER A 16 -4.42 -4.70 20.99
CA SER A 16 -3.15 -5.36 21.32
C SER A 16 -3.22 -6.89 21.09
N THR A 17 -2.07 -7.52 20.88
CA THR A 17 -2.00 -8.97 20.66
C THR A 17 -2.22 -9.71 22.00
N PRO A 18 -3.05 -10.76 22.07
CA PRO A 18 -3.28 -11.51 23.31
C PRO A 18 -1.98 -12.03 23.93
N LYS A 19 -1.75 -11.71 25.21
CA LYS A 19 -0.56 -12.09 25.98
C LYS A 19 -0.65 -13.51 26.60
N ARG A 20 -1.85 -14.13 26.62
CA ARG A 20 -2.06 -15.49 27.15
C ARG A 20 -1.43 -16.54 26.23
N TRP A 21 -0.68 -17.49 26.80
CA TRP A 21 0.07 -18.50 26.05
C TRP A 21 -0.80 -19.30 25.07
N GLU A 22 -2.01 -19.67 25.49
CA GLU A 22 -2.97 -20.44 24.69
C GLU A 22 -3.53 -19.68 23.47
N CYS A 23 -3.41 -18.35 23.47
CA CYS A 23 -3.86 -17.47 22.39
C CYS A 23 -2.70 -16.84 21.61
N GLN A 24 -1.46 -17.06 22.05
CA GLN A 24 -0.29 -16.45 21.43
C GLN A 24 0.09 -17.22 20.16
N ILE A 25 0.23 -16.51 19.04
CA ILE A 25 0.81 -17.10 17.84
C ILE A 25 2.31 -17.22 18.08
N HIS A 26 2.79 -18.46 18.26
CA HIS A 26 4.22 -18.73 18.39
C HIS A 26 4.91 -18.34 17.08
N THR A 27 5.67 -17.25 17.10
CA THR A 27 6.48 -16.86 15.96
C THR A 27 7.64 -17.86 15.82
N PRO A 28 7.89 -18.41 14.61
CA PRO A 28 9.13 -19.12 14.38
C PRO A 28 10.28 -18.14 14.62
N LEU A 29 11.28 -18.55 15.41
CA LEU A 29 12.47 -17.74 15.72
C LEU A 29 13.25 -17.32 14.47
N ILE A 30 13.00 -18.00 13.34
CA ILE A 30 13.67 -17.78 12.07
C ILE A 30 12.61 -17.40 11.04
N PRO A 31 12.72 -16.22 10.41
CA PRO A 31 11.83 -15.85 9.31
C PRO A 31 11.97 -16.88 8.17
N PRO A 32 10.91 -17.11 7.37
CA PRO A 32 11.02 -17.99 6.23
C PRO A 32 12.16 -17.53 5.30
N PRO A 33 12.87 -18.47 4.63
CA PRO A 33 13.95 -18.11 3.72
C PRO A 33 13.42 -17.18 2.61
N PRO A 34 14.27 -16.26 2.11
CA PRO A 34 13.85 -15.29 1.11
C PRO A 34 13.33 -15.98 -0.15
N PRO A 35 12.32 -15.41 -0.82
CA PRO A 35 11.79 -15.97 -2.05
C PRO A 35 12.90 -16.05 -3.11
N LYS A 36 13.00 -17.21 -3.78
CA LYS A 36 14.00 -17.42 -4.83
C LYS A 36 13.75 -16.43 -5.96
N LYS A 37 14.78 -15.68 -6.34
CA LYS A 37 14.73 -14.80 -7.51
C LYS A 37 14.38 -15.64 -8.74
N LYS A 38 13.19 -15.44 -9.32
CA LYS A 38 12.85 -16.02 -10.61
C LYS A 38 13.87 -15.51 -11.63
N LYS A 39 14.54 -16.43 -12.36
CA LYS A 39 15.31 -16.03 -13.56
C LYS A 39 14.34 -15.24 -14.43
N LYS A 40 14.71 -14.01 -14.82
CA LYS A 40 13.83 -13.06 -15.51
C LYS A 40 13.29 -13.69 -16.80
N LEU A 41 12.15 -14.38 -16.72
CA LEU A 41 11.32 -14.70 -17.89
C LEU A 41 10.33 -13.56 -18.17
N PHE A 42 10.29 -12.54 -17.31
CA PHE A 42 9.77 -11.23 -17.70
C PHE A 42 10.89 -10.48 -18.40
N SER A 43 10.97 -10.68 -19.72
CA SER A 43 11.57 -9.71 -20.62
C SER A 43 10.85 -8.38 -20.41
N PHE A 44 11.38 -7.54 -19.52
CA PHE A 44 11.06 -6.11 -19.39
C PHE A 44 11.52 -5.33 -20.65
N GLY A 45 11.26 -5.88 -21.84
CA GLY A 45 11.86 -5.40 -23.08
C GLY A 45 11.20 -5.88 -24.37
N SER A 46 10.54 -7.05 -24.41
CA SER A 46 9.95 -7.58 -25.66
C SER A 46 8.43 -7.43 -25.74
N ASN A 47 7.77 -7.23 -24.60
CA ASN A 47 6.31 -7.11 -24.53
C ASN A 47 5.94 -5.77 -23.89
N LYS A 48 6.71 -4.72 -24.20
CA LYS A 48 6.20 -3.36 -23.99
C LYS A 48 4.96 -3.29 -24.87
N THR A 49 3.79 -3.48 -24.28
CA THR A 49 2.52 -3.09 -24.88
C THR A 49 2.77 -1.71 -25.44
N GLU A 50 2.83 -1.61 -26.78
CA GLU A 50 2.95 -0.34 -27.46
C GLU A 50 1.86 0.54 -26.86
N HIS A 51 2.22 1.72 -26.36
CA HIS A 51 1.20 2.64 -25.90
C HIS A 51 0.23 2.87 -27.07
N PRO A 52 -1.08 2.97 -26.81
CA PRO A 52 -2.03 3.31 -27.85
C PRO A 52 -1.55 4.56 -28.56
N LYS A 53 -1.37 4.47 -29.88
CA LYS A 53 -0.81 5.56 -30.71
C LYS A 53 -1.62 6.85 -30.61
N ASN A 54 -2.88 6.72 -30.21
CA ASN A 54 -3.84 7.80 -30.11
C ASN A 54 -4.15 8.19 -28.64
N GLY A 55 -3.31 7.74 -27.70
CA GLY A 55 -3.56 7.90 -26.27
C GLY A 55 -4.65 6.97 -25.74
N TYR A 56 -4.73 6.87 -24.42
CA TYR A 56 -5.73 6.05 -23.72
C TYR A 56 -7.07 6.75 -23.55
N PHE A 57 -7.10 8.07 -23.73
CA PHE A 57 -8.26 8.90 -23.49
C PHE A 57 -8.66 9.59 -24.79
N TYR A 58 -9.90 9.36 -25.21
CA TYR A 58 -10.54 10.08 -26.30
C TYR A 58 -11.55 11.03 -25.68
N PRO A 59 -11.14 12.24 -25.26
CA PRO A 59 -12.10 13.20 -24.74
C PRO A 59 -13.12 13.53 -25.84
N PRO A 60 -14.39 13.75 -25.48
CA PRO A 60 -15.30 14.41 -26.41
C PRO A 60 -14.68 15.76 -26.80
N ILE A 61 -14.65 16.06 -28.10
CA ILE A 61 -13.95 17.22 -28.69
C ILE A 61 -14.33 18.54 -28.01
N HIS A 62 -15.52 18.61 -27.41
CA HIS A 62 -16.04 19.78 -26.69
C HIS A 62 -15.38 20.06 -25.32
N ASP A 63 -14.74 19.07 -24.69
CA ASP A 63 -14.22 19.18 -23.32
C ASP A 63 -12.83 19.88 -23.27
N LEU A 64 -12.04 19.75 -24.33
CA LEU A 64 -10.70 20.34 -24.39
C LEU A 64 -10.71 21.87 -24.39
N GLN A 65 -11.65 22.50 -25.11
CA GLN A 65 -11.74 23.96 -25.17
C GLN A 65 -12.17 24.58 -23.83
N GLN A 66 -13.02 23.87 -23.08
CA GLN A 66 -13.48 24.31 -21.78
C GLN A 66 -12.34 24.29 -20.76
N LEU A 67 -11.49 23.26 -20.79
CA LEU A 67 -10.33 23.16 -19.91
C LEU A 67 -9.39 24.37 -20.04
N PHE A 68 -9.11 24.84 -21.26
CA PHE A 68 -8.24 26.01 -21.49
C PHE A 68 -8.93 27.34 -21.18
N THR A 69 -10.27 27.37 -21.13
CA THR A 69 -11.04 28.56 -20.76
C THR A 69 -11.12 28.75 -19.25
N LEU A 70 -11.01 27.66 -18.48
CA LEU A 70 -11.06 27.67 -17.01
C LEU A 70 -9.71 27.97 -16.35
N LEU A 71 -8.62 27.96 -17.10
CA LEU A 71 -7.30 28.29 -16.56
C LEU A 71 -7.12 29.82 -16.53
N PRO A 72 -6.91 30.44 -15.36
CA PRO A 72 -6.64 31.87 -15.29
C PRO A 72 -5.34 32.18 -16.03
N THR A 73 -5.38 33.13 -16.96
CA THR A 73 -4.18 33.65 -17.61
C THR A 73 -3.43 34.50 -16.60
N THR A 74 -2.47 33.91 -15.88
CA THR A 74 -1.55 34.68 -15.06
C THR A 74 -0.60 35.44 -15.99
N ASN A 75 -1.04 36.61 -16.46
CA ASN A 75 -0.15 37.60 -17.06
C ASN A 75 0.71 38.18 -15.93
N TYR A 76 1.94 37.70 -15.81
CA TYR A 76 2.96 38.37 -15.02
C TYR A 76 3.61 39.44 -15.90
N ASN A 77 3.41 40.71 -15.54
CA ASN A 77 4.13 41.87 -16.09
C ASN A 77 5.50 42.01 -15.44
#